data_AF-A0A395INX0-F1
#
_entry.id   AF-A0A395INX0-F1
#
_cell.length_a   1.000
_cell.length_b   1.000
_cell.length_c   1.000
_cell.angle_alpha   90.00
_cell.angle_beta   90.00
_cell.angle_gamma   90.00
#
_symmetry.space_group_name_H-M   'P 1'
#
loop_
_entity.id
_entity.type
_entity.pdbx_description
1 polymer ?
#
loop_
_entity_poly.entity_id
_entity_poly.type
_entity_poly.pdbx_seq_one_letter_code
_entity_poly.pdbx_strand_id
1 'polypeptide(L)'
;MYEYFESFGFNYGPSFRPIQDVFFSEKGQATAKVNMDYWKSVIADKDIQTHVIHPTTLDGILQLAFPAFTKGCAVHIPTMVPTLINHLWISNLESSPDGLVEISMKAAERGYRGACAAFRAVHASTKKACIAGDFEMTYVFKHE
;
A
#
# COMPACT_ATOMS: atom_id res chain seq x y z
N MET A 1 1.23 11.87 -5.90
CA MET A 1 0.82 11.09 -4.70
C MET A 1 1.80 11.31 -3.55
N TYR A 2 3.08 10.92 -3.67
CA TYR A 2 4.03 11.04 -2.56
C TYR A 2 4.27 12.46 -2.05
N GLU A 3 4.21 13.48 -2.91
CA GLU A 3 4.24 14.89 -2.48
C GLU A 3 3.07 15.26 -1.54
N TYR A 4 1.89 14.68 -1.76
CA TYR A 4 0.74 14.84 -0.86
C TYR A 4 0.90 14.02 0.43
N PHE A 5 1.54 12.85 0.36
CA PHE A 5 1.86 12.08 1.55
C PHE A 5 2.81 12.85 2.47
N GLU A 6 3.83 13.49 1.91
CA GLU A 6 4.75 14.35 2.66
C GLU A 6 4.03 15.51 3.35
N SER A 7 3.03 16.15 2.70
CA SER A 7 2.25 17.22 3.33
C SER A 7 1.36 16.75 4.49
N PHE A 8 1.07 15.45 4.58
CA PHE A 8 0.37 14.81 5.70
C PHE A 8 1.32 14.15 6.73
N GLY A 9 2.63 14.38 6.61
CA GLY A 9 3.65 13.87 7.52
C GLY A 9 4.20 12.48 7.18
N PHE A 10 3.81 11.91 6.03
CA PHE A 10 4.31 10.62 5.56
C PHE A 10 5.53 10.78 4.65
N ASN A 11 6.71 10.79 5.26
CA ASN A 11 7.97 10.95 4.55
C ASN A 11 8.53 9.60 4.07
N TYR A 12 7.93 9.02 3.02
CA TYR A 12 8.41 7.76 2.45
C TYR A 12 9.75 7.96 1.75
N GLY A 13 10.78 7.19 2.14
CA GLY A 13 12.08 7.18 1.46
C GLY A 13 12.00 6.53 0.07
N PRO A 14 13.05 6.65 -0.78
CA PRO A 14 13.01 6.17 -2.16
C PRO A 14 12.56 4.72 -2.29
N SER A 15 13.13 3.78 -1.52
CA SER A 15 12.76 2.34 -1.58
C SER A 15 11.29 2.04 -1.19
N PHE A 16 10.62 2.95 -0.49
CA PHE A 16 9.22 2.87 -0.06
C PHE A 16 8.25 3.58 -1.02
N ARG A 17 8.70 3.89 -2.25
CA ARG A 17 7.87 4.49 -3.29
C ARG A 17 7.53 3.54 -4.47
N PRO A 18 7.14 2.26 -4.26
CA PRO A 18 6.99 1.30 -5.36
C PRO A 18 5.66 1.41 -6.13
N ILE A 19 4.71 2.25 -5.67
CA ILE A 19 3.39 2.42 -6.31
C ILE A 19 3.49 3.29 -7.57
N GLN A 20 2.84 2.85 -8.64
CA GLN A 20 2.64 3.56 -9.89
C GLN A 20 1.19 3.44 -10.39
N ASP A 21 0.79 4.25 -11.37
CA ASP A 21 -0.52 4.18 -12.04
C ASP A 21 -1.72 4.17 -11.06
N VAL A 22 -1.77 5.14 -10.15
CA VAL A 22 -2.82 5.22 -9.12
C VAL A 22 -4.10 5.84 -9.70
N PHE A 23 -5.22 5.13 -9.52
CA PHE A 23 -6.56 5.62 -9.79
C PHE A 23 -7.42 5.48 -8.54
N PHE A 24 -8.42 6.33 -8.39
CA PHE A 24 -9.32 6.29 -7.24
C PHE A 24 -10.75 6.63 -7.65
N SER A 25 -11.69 6.32 -6.77
CA SER A 25 -13.09 6.74 -6.89
C SER A 25 -13.53 7.49 -5.64
N GLU A 26 -14.62 8.25 -5.75
CA GLU A 26 -15.23 8.91 -4.60
C GLU A 26 -15.90 7.96 -3.60
N LYS A 27 -15.94 6.65 -3.90
CA LYS A 27 -16.61 5.61 -3.12
C LYS A 27 -15.67 4.81 -2.23
N GLY A 28 -14.54 5.40 -1.83
CA GLY A 28 -13.60 4.74 -0.93
C GLY A 28 -12.79 3.63 -1.60
N GLN A 29 -12.48 3.75 -2.89
CA GLN A 29 -11.75 2.71 -3.64
C GLN A 29 -10.57 3.32 -4.37
N ALA A 30 -9.48 2.56 -4.46
CA ALA A 30 -8.34 2.88 -5.30
C ALA A 30 -7.79 1.64 -5.99
N THR A 31 -7.13 1.85 -7.12
CA THR A 31 -6.37 0.83 -7.83
C THR A 31 -4.99 1.36 -8.15
N ALA A 32 -3.99 0.50 -8.17
CA ALA A 32 -2.65 0.88 -8.60
C ALA A 32 -1.87 -0.33 -9.10
N LYS A 33 -0.70 -0.07 -9.68
CA LYS A 33 0.34 -1.07 -9.86
C LYS A 33 1.43 -0.90 -8.79
N VAL A 34 1.98 -2.00 -8.31
CA VAL A 34 3.14 -2.00 -7.42
C VAL A 34 4.24 -2.84 -8.04
N ASN A 35 5.44 -2.26 -8.12
CA ASN A 35 6.64 -2.97 -8.52
C ASN A 35 7.26 -3.65 -7.30
N MET A 36 7.16 -4.99 -7.26
CA MET A 36 7.64 -5.82 -6.15
C MET A 36 9.16 -5.82 -6.03
N ASP A 37 9.86 -5.48 -7.11
CA ASP A 37 11.32 -5.47 -7.22
C ASP A 37 11.90 -4.06 -7.18
N TYR A 38 11.08 -3.03 -6.99
CA TYR A 38 11.52 -1.62 -7.01
C TYR A 38 12.71 -1.35 -6.08
N TRP A 39 12.69 -1.97 -4.90
CA TRP A 39 13.73 -1.82 -3.89
C TRP A 39 15.12 -2.30 -4.36
N LYS A 40 15.21 -3.22 -5.32
CA LYS A 40 16.48 -3.69 -5.92
C LYS A 40 17.21 -2.60 -6.67
N SER A 41 16.50 -1.57 -7.13
CA SER A 41 17.11 -0.42 -7.80
C SER A 41 17.75 0.59 -6.84
N VAL A 42 17.45 0.48 -5.54
CA VAL A 42 17.82 1.46 -4.51
C VAL A 42 18.76 0.85 -3.44
N ILE A 43 18.65 -0.45 -3.18
CA ILE A 43 19.40 -1.16 -2.14
C ILE A 43 20.45 -2.06 -2.78
N ALA A 44 21.66 -2.09 -2.21
CA ALA A 44 22.73 -2.97 -2.68
C ALA A 44 22.47 -4.43 -2.27
N ASP A 45 22.81 -5.39 -3.14
CA ASP A 45 22.50 -6.81 -2.96
C ASP A 45 22.96 -7.44 -1.64
N LYS A 46 24.02 -6.89 -1.05
CA LYS A 46 24.62 -7.37 0.21
C LYS A 46 23.76 -7.17 1.45
N ASP A 47 22.72 -6.34 1.38
CA ASP A 47 21.87 -5.98 2.52
C ASP A 47 20.51 -6.71 2.49
N ILE A 48 20.34 -7.70 1.60
CA ILE A 48 19.06 -8.39 1.38
C ILE A 48 18.96 -9.65 2.25
N GLN A 49 17.98 -9.66 3.15
CA GLN A 49 17.58 -10.86 3.89
C GLN A 49 16.52 -11.64 3.12
N THR A 50 16.48 -12.98 3.27
CA THR A 50 15.42 -13.82 2.69
C THR A 50 14.05 -13.42 3.26
N HIS A 51 13.07 -13.26 2.38
CA HIS A 51 11.72 -12.82 2.75
C HIS A 51 10.66 -13.43 1.81
N VAL A 52 9.44 -13.62 2.32
CA VAL A 52 8.29 -14.01 1.47
C VAL A 52 7.85 -12.82 0.61
N ILE A 53 7.76 -11.64 1.21
CA ILE A 53 7.47 -10.35 0.55
C ILE A 53 8.40 -9.30 1.14
N HIS A 54 8.97 -8.43 0.29
CA HIS A 54 9.82 -7.36 0.79
C HIS A 54 8.97 -6.36 1.58
N PRO A 55 9.42 -5.85 2.74
CA PRO A 55 8.63 -4.93 3.56
C PRO A 55 8.19 -3.68 2.81
N THR A 56 9.02 -3.13 1.91
CA THR A 56 8.66 -1.95 1.12
C THR A 56 7.55 -2.24 0.10
N THR A 57 7.51 -3.46 -0.44
CA THR A 57 6.44 -3.91 -1.33
C THR A 57 5.14 -4.01 -0.55
N LEU A 58 5.16 -4.65 0.62
CA LEU A 58 3.97 -4.77 1.46
C LEU A 58 3.47 -3.39 1.90
N ASP A 59 4.36 -2.52 2.38
CA ASP A 59 4.01 -1.16 2.78
C ASP A 59 3.43 -0.37 1.59
N GLY A 60 4.04 -0.46 0.41
CA GLY A 60 3.50 0.11 -0.83
C GLY A 60 2.07 -0.36 -1.15
N ILE A 61 1.72 -1.61 -0.87
CA ILE A 61 0.34 -2.10 -1.01
C ILE A 61 -0.58 -1.39 0.01
N LEU A 62 -0.16 -1.29 1.26
CA LEU A 62 -0.96 -0.69 2.34
C LEU A 62 -1.15 0.83 2.14
N GLN A 63 -0.14 1.52 1.62
CA GLN A 63 -0.18 2.93 1.27
C GLN A 63 -1.34 3.28 0.31
N LEU A 64 -1.82 2.33 -0.51
CA LEU A 64 -2.96 2.54 -1.42
C LEU A 64 -4.28 2.82 -0.66
N ALA A 65 -4.36 2.53 0.64
CA ALA A 65 -5.49 2.93 1.47
C ALA A 65 -5.63 4.45 1.58
N PHE A 66 -4.54 5.22 1.54
CA PHE A 66 -4.59 6.68 1.62
C PHE A 66 -5.37 7.30 0.47
N PRO A 67 -5.02 7.10 -0.83
CA PRO A 67 -5.80 7.66 -1.92
C PRO A 67 -7.22 7.10 -1.99
N ALA A 68 -7.46 5.85 -1.55
CA ALA A 68 -8.81 5.31 -1.42
C ALA A 68 -9.65 6.10 -0.41
N PHE A 69 -9.08 6.45 0.73
CA PHE A 69 -9.77 7.12 1.84
C PHE A 69 -9.90 8.65 1.64
N THR A 70 -8.92 9.27 0.98
CA THR A 70 -8.78 10.74 0.89
C THR A 70 -9.30 11.34 -0.42
N LYS A 71 -10.06 10.56 -1.21
CA LYS A 71 -10.47 10.94 -2.58
C LYS A 71 -9.27 11.38 -3.42
N GLY A 72 -8.23 10.54 -3.46
CA GLY A 72 -7.02 10.82 -4.23
C GLY A 72 -6.12 11.89 -3.62
N CYS A 73 -6.03 11.94 -2.29
CA CYS A 73 -5.28 12.93 -1.52
C CYS A 73 -5.84 14.37 -1.61
N ALA A 74 -7.08 14.54 -2.07
CA ALA A 74 -7.75 15.83 -2.13
C ALA A 74 -8.28 16.30 -0.76
N VAL A 75 -8.54 15.36 0.15
CA VAL A 75 -9.01 15.63 1.52
C VAL A 75 -7.87 15.40 2.50
N HIS A 76 -7.53 16.45 3.25
CA HIS A 76 -6.57 16.34 4.35
C HIS A 76 -7.15 15.46 5.46
N ILE A 77 -6.37 14.47 5.90
CA ILE A 77 -6.69 13.58 7.02
C ILE A 77 -5.58 13.63 8.05
N PRO A 78 -5.87 13.35 9.33
CA PRO A 78 -4.80 13.10 10.29
C PRO A 78 -3.92 11.95 9.81
N THR A 79 -2.63 12.01 10.14
CA THR A 79 -1.70 10.90 9.90
C THR A 79 -2.29 9.61 10.49
N MET A 80 -2.21 8.51 9.75
CA MET A 80 -2.70 7.20 10.17
C MET A 80 -1.62 6.15 9.93
N VAL A 81 -1.51 5.18 10.83
CA VAL A 81 -0.62 4.04 10.65
C VAL A 81 -1.42 2.73 10.72
N PRO A 82 -1.04 1.69 9.94
CA PRO A 82 -1.58 0.36 10.14
C PRO A 82 -1.31 -0.14 11.57
N THR A 83 -2.34 -0.60 12.26
CA THR A 83 -2.25 -1.07 13.66
C THR A 83 -2.64 -2.53 13.84
N LEU A 84 -3.45 -3.08 12.93
CA LEU A 84 -3.84 -4.48 12.94
C LEU A 84 -3.99 -5.02 11.53
N ILE A 85 -3.41 -6.18 11.25
CA ILE A 85 -3.70 -6.98 10.05
C ILE A 85 -4.63 -8.09 10.49
N ASN A 86 -5.90 -8.06 10.08
CA ASN A 86 -6.85 -9.12 10.43
C ASN A 86 -6.55 -10.38 9.64
N HIS A 87 -6.34 -10.20 8.33
CA HIS A 87 -6.06 -11.28 7.39
C HIS A 87 -5.01 -10.86 6.38
N LEU A 88 -4.07 -11.76 6.11
CA LEU A 88 -3.10 -11.63 5.04
C LEU A 88 -2.83 -13.00 4.44
N TRP A 89 -3.03 -13.10 3.14
CA TRP A 89 -2.71 -14.26 2.32
C TRP A 89 -1.74 -13.83 1.23
N ILE A 90 -0.65 -14.58 1.12
CA ILE A 90 0.41 -14.37 0.12
C ILE A 90 0.69 -15.71 -0.54
N SER A 91 0.72 -15.74 -1.87
CA SER A 91 1.15 -16.90 -2.63
C SER A 91 1.73 -16.52 -3.99
N ASN A 92 2.50 -17.42 -4.58
CA ASN A 92 2.91 -17.37 -5.99
C ASN A 92 3.61 -16.06 -6.40
N LEU A 93 4.34 -15.38 -5.51
CA LEU A 93 4.98 -14.09 -5.83
C LEU A 93 6.08 -14.21 -6.89
N GLU A 94 6.80 -15.33 -6.88
CA GLU A 94 7.82 -15.66 -7.89
C GLU A 94 7.24 -15.89 -9.29
N SER A 95 5.92 -16.02 -9.43
CA SER A 95 5.24 -16.26 -10.70
C SER A 95 4.99 -14.99 -11.54
N SER A 96 5.61 -13.86 -11.19
CA SER A 96 5.48 -12.59 -11.92
C SER A 96 6.68 -12.40 -12.86
N PRO A 97 6.52 -12.55 -14.20
CA PRO A 97 7.61 -12.28 -15.14
C PRO A 97 8.03 -10.80 -15.19
N ASP A 98 7.11 -9.90 -14.85
CA ASP A 98 7.27 -8.45 -14.90
C ASP A 98 7.52 -7.81 -13.52
N GLY A 99 7.45 -8.58 -12.44
CA GLY A 99 7.59 -8.07 -11.06
C GLY A 99 6.48 -7.10 -10.65
N LEU A 100 5.40 -7.01 -11.43
CA LEU A 100 4.31 -6.06 -11.26
C LEU A 100 3.05 -6.76 -10.74
N VAL A 101 2.42 -6.14 -9.74
CA VAL A 101 1.09 -6.52 -9.28
C VAL A 101 0.11 -5.38 -9.45
N GLU A 102 -1.09 -5.70 -9.92
CA GLU A 102 -2.24 -4.80 -9.95
C GLU A 102 -3.07 -5.01 -8.70
N ILE A 103 -3.44 -3.92 -8.03
CA ILE A 103 -4.09 -3.94 -6.74
C ILE A 103 -5.42 -3.21 -6.87
N SER A 104 -6.45 -3.77 -6.24
CA SER A 104 -7.68 -3.08 -5.90
C SER A 104 -7.78 -2.97 -4.38
N MET A 105 -8.05 -1.76 -3.91
CA MET A 105 -8.18 -1.39 -2.51
C MET A 105 -9.56 -0.79 -2.27
N LYS A 106 -10.20 -1.19 -1.18
CA LYS A 106 -11.38 -0.52 -0.63
C LYS A 106 -11.08 -0.09 0.79
N ALA A 107 -11.28 1.18 1.10
CA ALA A 107 -11.12 1.75 2.42
C ALA A 107 -12.43 2.40 2.89
N ALA A 108 -12.66 2.35 4.19
CA ALA A 108 -13.82 2.98 4.83
C ALA A 108 -13.46 3.47 6.24
N GLU A 109 -14.19 4.48 6.71
CA GLU A 109 -14.11 4.92 8.10
C GLU A 109 -14.51 3.80 9.05
N ARG A 110 -13.82 3.73 10.19
CA ARG A 110 -14.13 2.81 11.27
C ARG A 110 -14.26 3.57 12.58
N GLY A 111 -15.48 3.98 12.87
CA GLY A 111 -15.78 4.79 14.05
C GLY A 111 -14.98 6.09 14.08
N TYR A 112 -14.73 6.62 15.27
CA TYR A 112 -14.09 7.94 15.43
C TYR A 112 -12.57 7.94 15.32
N ARG A 113 -11.91 6.78 15.34
CA ARG A 113 -10.46 6.70 15.59
C ARG A 113 -9.65 5.97 14.53
N GLY A 114 -10.27 5.52 13.44
CA GLY A 114 -9.53 4.78 12.43
C GLY A 114 -10.27 4.53 11.14
N ALA A 115 -9.60 3.79 10.28
CA ALA A 115 -10.11 3.32 9.00
C ALA A 115 -9.86 1.81 8.89
N CYS A 116 -10.72 1.12 8.15
CA CYS A 116 -10.45 -0.25 7.70
C CYS A 116 -10.19 -0.24 6.21
N ALA A 117 -9.30 -1.11 5.76
CA ALA A 117 -8.96 -1.27 4.36
C ALA A 117 -8.86 -2.75 4.01
N ALA A 118 -9.35 -3.12 2.84
CA ALA A 118 -9.25 -4.45 2.27
C ALA A 118 -8.70 -4.37 0.85
N PHE A 119 -7.80 -5.27 0.51
CA PHE A 119 -7.15 -5.27 -0.80
C PHE A 119 -7.05 -6.66 -1.41
N ARG A 120 -6.99 -6.68 -2.74
CA ARG A 120 -6.69 -7.86 -3.55
C ARG A 120 -5.66 -7.45 -4.60
N ALA A 121 -4.64 -8.28 -4.78
CA ALA A 121 -3.59 -8.11 -5.76
C ALA A 121 -3.54 -9.32 -6.70
N VAL A 122 -3.36 -9.02 -7.97
CA VAL A 122 -3.10 -9.99 -9.03
C VAL A 122 -1.79 -9.65 -9.72
N HIS A 123 -1.11 -10.65 -10.26
CA HIS A 123 -0.01 -10.41 -11.19
C HIS A 123 -0.50 -9.61 -12.40
N ALA A 124 0.19 -8.52 -12.76
CA ALA A 124 -0.25 -7.62 -13.81
C ALA A 124 -0.34 -8.33 -15.18
N SER A 125 0.64 -9.18 -15.48
CA SER A 125 0.74 -9.97 -16.71
C SER A 125 -0.25 -11.14 -16.77
N THR A 126 -0.32 -11.96 -15.72
CA THR A 126 -1.08 -13.24 -15.75
C THR A 126 -2.50 -13.13 -15.18
N LYS A 127 -2.81 -12.04 -14.48
CA LYS A 127 -4.06 -11.82 -13.72
C LYS A 127 -4.35 -12.87 -12.64
N LYS A 128 -3.37 -13.73 -12.31
CA LYS A 128 -3.50 -14.68 -11.20
C LYS A 128 -3.40 -13.95 -9.86
N ALA A 129 -4.30 -14.28 -8.93
CA ALA A 129 -4.27 -13.75 -7.57
C ALA A 129 -2.99 -14.17 -6.84
N CYS A 130 -2.40 -13.22 -6.12
CA CYS A 130 -1.13 -13.42 -5.43
C CYS A 130 -1.10 -12.87 -4.00
N ILE A 131 -1.81 -11.76 -3.73
CA ILE A 131 -1.89 -11.19 -2.38
C ILE A 131 -3.32 -10.77 -2.08
N ALA A 132 -3.78 -11.03 -0.87
CA ALA A 132 -5.07 -10.56 -0.39
C ALA A 132 -4.97 -10.27 1.10
N GLY A 133 -5.67 -9.23 1.56
CA GLY A 133 -5.74 -8.99 2.98
C GLY A 133 -6.73 -7.91 3.35
N ASP A 134 -6.84 -7.70 4.65
CA ASP A 134 -7.51 -6.56 5.24
C ASP A 134 -6.87 -6.19 6.57
N PHE A 135 -6.91 -4.90 6.84
CA PHE A 135 -6.17 -4.28 7.93
C PHE A 135 -6.89 -3.04 8.43
N GLU A 136 -6.47 -2.60 9.61
CA GLU A 136 -7.00 -1.45 10.32
C GLU A 136 -5.88 -0.42 10.45
N MET A 137 -6.26 0.85 10.32
CA MET A 137 -5.39 1.99 10.53
C MET A 137 -5.96 2.86 11.65
N THR A 138 -5.08 3.47 12.44
CA THR A 138 -5.47 4.34 13.55
C THR A 138 -4.85 5.73 13.36
N TYR A 139 -5.60 6.77 13.69
CA TYR A 139 -5.08 8.14 13.68
C TYR A 139 -3.97 8.32 14.72
N VAL A 140 -2.88 8.95 14.29
CA VAL A 140 -1.78 9.38 15.15
C VAL A 140 -2.06 10.82 15.56
N PHE A 141 -2.41 11.02 16.82
CA PHE A 141 -2.56 12.35 17.39
C PHE A 141 -1.21 12.78 17.96
N LYS A 142 -0.79 14.00 17.63
CA LYS A 142 0.32 14.65 18.32
C LYS A 142 -0.22 15.07 19.69
N HIS A 143 0.38 14.57 20.77
CA HIS A 143 0.18 15.18 22.07
C HIS A 143 0.88 16.55 22.04
N GLU A 144 0.09 17.61 22.16
CA GLU A 144 0.57 18.98 22.40
C GLU A 144 1.13 19.11 23.83
#